data_AF-A0A7C4IPM1-F1
#
_entry.id   AF-A0A7C4IPM1-F1
#
_cell.length_a   1.000
_cell.length_b   1.000
_cell.length_c   1.000
_cell.angle_alpha   90.00
_cell.angle_beta   90.00
_cell.angle_gamma   90.00
#
_symmetry.space_group_name_H-M   'P 1'
#
loop_
_entity.id
_entity.type
_entity.pdbx_description
1 polymer ?
#
loop_
_entity_poly.entity_id
_entity_poly.type
_entity_poly.pdbx_seq_one_letter_code
_entity_poly.pdbx_strand_id
1 'polypeptide(L)'
;MRPATGAAVVALVALPWYYLVAERTDGVWLREFMGKYNLGPFVKPFMGHHGPFFYHFAMVFVGLFPWSLFLGPTLYHAYRRVRDGEPWAAGTRLAACWAGVWFVFWSVCSTKLPHYVLPAYPALAMLTGCFLAEWLAEPARFRAAWSRNAAWTLVAVGVLLGVGGATAAHLFVPGEERVGLVGVPLIVGGLICAGYHRRGDLRRFLPAVATTGAAFLLALFGWAATRIDRHQHSPELVAAVRARQPDAPLAAFRFLQASMVYYNGKNMPRFETPEQAADYLAQTENGMIVALAAHEAELRRGCPMPLRVVARHARFLAPGEVLVFARDEEGAALSAEKRDASGELRR
;
A
#
# COMPACT_ATOMS: atom_id res chain seq x y z
N MET A 1 -26.17 17.53 23.90
CA MET A 1 -25.96 16.26 23.15
C MET A 1 -26.77 15.16 23.83
N ARG A 2 -27.36 14.21 23.08
CA ARG A 2 -28.14 13.06 23.61
C ARG A 2 -27.31 11.76 23.50
N PRO A 3 -26.38 11.48 24.44
CA PRO A 3 -25.44 10.37 24.31
C PRO A 3 -26.12 9.00 24.30
N ALA A 4 -27.17 8.81 25.09
CA ALA A 4 -27.92 7.55 25.15
C ALA A 4 -28.56 7.21 23.79
N THR A 5 -29.19 8.19 23.15
CA THR A 5 -29.77 8.02 21.81
C THR A 5 -28.68 7.68 20.79
N GLY A 6 -27.53 8.35 20.84
CA GLY A 6 -26.40 8.05 19.97
C GLY A 6 -25.87 6.62 20.16
N ALA A 7 -25.67 6.19 21.41
CA ALA A 7 -25.24 4.84 21.73
C ALA A 7 -26.25 3.78 21.26
N ALA A 8 -27.55 4.03 21.43
CA ALA A 8 -28.61 3.15 20.95
C ALA A 8 -28.59 2.99 19.43
N VAL A 9 -28.41 4.10 18.68
CA VAL A 9 -28.30 4.05 17.21
C VAL A 9 -27.06 3.27 16.78
N VAL A 10 -25.89 3.53 17.38
CA VAL A 10 -24.65 2.78 17.08
C VAL A 10 -24.83 1.29 17.34
N ALA A 11 -25.44 0.93 18.48
CA ALA A 11 -25.70 -0.45 18.84
C ALA A 11 -26.67 -1.14 17.84
N LEU A 12 -27.76 -0.47 17.48
CA LEU A 12 -28.75 -0.97 16.53
C LEU A 12 -28.13 -1.25 15.15
N VAL A 13 -27.17 -0.43 14.72
CA VAL A 13 -26.50 -0.59 13.42
C VAL A 13 -25.41 -1.67 13.49
N ALA A 14 -24.58 -1.68 14.53
CA ALA A 14 -23.40 -2.54 14.58
C ALA A 14 -23.70 -3.95 15.12
N LEU A 15 -24.45 -4.07 16.22
CA LEU A 15 -24.60 -5.33 16.95
C LEU A 15 -25.23 -6.49 16.14
N PRO A 16 -26.21 -6.26 15.23
CA PRO A 16 -26.81 -7.37 14.50
C PRO A 16 -25.78 -8.20 13.73
N TRP A 17 -24.82 -7.55 13.06
CA TRP A 17 -23.80 -8.26 12.30
C TRP A 17 -22.81 -8.99 13.22
N TYR A 18 -22.37 -8.35 14.31
CA TYR A 18 -21.46 -8.96 15.29
C TYR A 18 -22.10 -10.19 15.97
N TYR A 19 -23.40 -10.15 16.22
CA TYR A 19 -24.15 -11.28 16.77
C TYR A 19 -24.19 -12.45 15.78
N LEU A 20 -24.62 -12.20 14.53
CA LEU A 20 -24.75 -13.24 13.51
C LEU A 20 -23.42 -13.92 13.16
N VAL A 21 -22.32 -13.15 13.09
CA VAL A 21 -21.00 -13.74 12.82
C VAL A 21 -20.47 -14.52 14.02
N ALA A 22 -20.75 -14.06 15.24
CA ALA A 22 -20.37 -14.79 16.44
C ALA A 22 -21.12 -16.13 16.53
N GLU A 23 -22.42 -16.13 16.26
CA GLU A 23 -23.23 -17.36 16.22
C GLU A 23 -22.73 -18.33 15.15
N ARG A 24 -22.49 -17.85 13.93
CA ARG A 24 -22.08 -18.71 12.80
C ARG A 24 -20.65 -19.27 12.92
N THR A 25 -19.85 -18.75 13.84
CA THR A 25 -18.45 -19.16 14.02
C THR A 25 -18.17 -19.67 15.43
N ASP A 26 -19.20 -19.96 16.22
CA ASP A 26 -19.07 -20.40 17.62
C ASP A 26 -18.15 -19.47 18.45
N GLY A 27 -18.26 -18.17 18.16
CA GLY A 27 -17.48 -17.10 18.77
C GLY A 27 -15.99 -17.06 18.39
N VAL A 28 -15.50 -17.98 17.55
CA VAL A 28 -14.08 -18.01 17.11
C VAL A 28 -13.71 -16.69 16.44
N TRP A 29 -14.55 -16.20 15.53
CA TRP A 29 -14.30 -14.96 14.81
C TRP A 29 -14.14 -13.78 15.78
N LEU A 30 -15.01 -13.67 16.78
CA LEU A 30 -14.98 -12.55 17.73
C LEU A 30 -13.70 -12.57 18.59
N ARG A 31 -13.28 -13.75 19.05
CA ARG A 31 -12.03 -13.92 19.82
C ARG A 31 -10.81 -13.52 19.00
N GLU A 32 -10.71 -14.02 17.77
CA GLU A 32 -9.61 -13.69 16.86
C GLU A 32 -9.63 -12.20 16.49
N PHE A 33 -10.79 -11.66 16.13
CA PHE A 33 -10.96 -10.26 15.76
C PHE A 33 -10.54 -9.32 16.90
N MET A 34 -11.07 -9.51 18.11
CA MET A 34 -10.75 -8.63 19.25
C MET A 34 -9.31 -8.82 19.72
N GLY A 35 -8.86 -10.06 19.89
CA GLY A 35 -7.53 -10.37 20.41
C GLY A 35 -6.42 -10.14 19.38
N LYS A 36 -6.42 -10.93 18.31
CA LYS A 36 -5.32 -10.98 17.35
C LYS A 36 -5.28 -9.77 16.42
N TYR A 37 -6.44 -9.31 15.93
CA TYR A 37 -6.49 -8.29 14.87
C TYR A 37 -6.73 -6.86 15.38
N ASN A 38 -7.34 -6.68 16.56
CA ASN A 38 -7.52 -5.36 17.16
C ASN A 38 -6.47 -5.11 18.25
N LEU A 39 -6.44 -5.91 19.32
CA LEU A 39 -5.53 -5.68 20.45
C LEU A 39 -4.07 -6.00 20.13
N GLY A 40 -3.81 -7.07 19.37
CA GLY A 40 -2.48 -7.53 19.00
C GLY A 40 -1.58 -6.44 18.40
N PRO A 41 -2.03 -5.72 17.35
CA PRO A 41 -1.27 -4.64 16.71
C PRO A 41 -0.86 -3.49 17.63
N PHE A 42 -1.56 -3.26 18.75
CA PHE A 42 -1.16 -2.25 19.72
C PHE A 42 0.11 -2.65 20.48
N VAL A 43 0.20 -3.92 20.87
CA VAL A 43 1.24 -4.43 21.78
C VAL A 43 2.47 -4.92 21.03
N LYS A 44 2.29 -5.55 19.87
CA LYS A 44 3.40 -6.08 19.08
C LYS A 44 3.21 -5.74 17.60
N PRO A 45 4.32 -5.50 16.85
CA PRO A 45 4.23 -5.31 15.41
C PRO A 45 3.56 -6.51 14.74
N PHE A 46 2.46 -6.26 14.03
CA PHE A 46 1.73 -7.27 13.29
C PHE A 46 2.27 -7.37 11.86
N MET A 47 2.54 -8.58 11.37
CA MET A 47 3.03 -8.86 10.01
C MET A 47 4.25 -8.03 9.57
N GLY A 48 5.18 -7.76 10.49
CA GLY A 48 6.43 -7.04 10.19
C GLY A 48 6.27 -5.53 9.99
N HIS A 49 5.07 -4.98 10.15
CA HIS A 49 4.79 -3.55 10.02
C HIS A 49 5.22 -2.77 11.27
N HIS A 50 6.53 -2.55 11.40
CA HIS A 50 7.13 -1.68 12.41
C HIS A 50 7.65 -0.40 11.75
N GLY A 51 7.81 0.65 12.54
CA GLY A 51 8.35 1.92 12.06
C GLY A 51 8.85 2.79 13.19
N PRO A 52 9.71 3.78 12.89
CA PRO A 52 10.28 4.68 13.89
C PRO A 52 9.19 5.47 14.64
N PHE A 53 9.54 6.09 15.77
CA PHE A 53 8.59 6.89 16.56
C PHE A 53 8.02 8.07 15.75
N PHE A 54 8.81 8.64 14.82
CA PHE A 54 8.40 9.72 13.92
C PHE A 54 7.69 9.25 12.63
N TYR A 55 7.36 7.97 12.51
CA TYR A 55 6.75 7.41 11.29
C TYR A 55 5.49 8.17 10.86
N HIS A 56 4.53 8.32 11.77
CA HIS A 56 3.27 9.01 11.48
C HIS A 56 3.46 10.51 11.25
N PHE A 57 4.47 11.12 11.86
CA PHE A 57 4.86 12.50 11.57
C PHE A 57 5.24 12.62 10.09
N ALA A 58 6.15 11.78 9.60
CA ALA A 58 6.52 11.76 8.18
C ALA A 58 5.31 11.48 7.27
N MET A 59 4.43 10.54 7.65
CA MET A 59 3.23 10.21 6.87
C MET A 59 2.28 11.40 6.75
N VAL A 60 2.09 12.20 7.80
CA VAL A 60 1.27 13.42 7.72
C VAL A 60 1.85 14.41 6.70
N PHE A 61 3.17 14.59 6.65
CA PHE A 61 3.79 15.47 5.64
C PHE A 61 3.59 14.95 4.21
N VAL A 62 3.67 13.63 4.02
CA VAL A 62 3.47 12.99 2.71
C VAL A 62 2.01 13.06 2.28
N GLY A 63 1.08 12.60 3.13
CA GLY A 63 -0.34 12.51 2.78
C GLY A 63 -1.04 13.86 2.69
N LEU A 64 -0.53 14.89 3.37
CA LEU A 64 -1.04 16.26 3.26
C LEU A 64 -0.33 17.06 2.16
N PHE A 65 0.70 16.54 1.49
CA PHE A 65 1.41 17.27 0.42
C PHE A 65 0.45 17.60 -0.76
N PRO A 66 0.47 18.83 -1.32
CA PRO A 66 1.42 19.92 -1.06
C PRO A 66 1.03 20.85 0.11
N TRP A 67 -0.10 20.62 0.79
CA TRP A 67 -0.56 21.46 1.89
C TRP A 67 0.27 21.33 3.16
N SER A 68 1.05 20.24 3.29
CA SER A 68 2.03 20.08 4.36
C SER A 68 3.09 21.20 4.39
N LEU A 69 3.30 21.90 3.27
CA LEU A 69 4.13 23.12 3.19
C LEU A 69 3.65 24.23 4.13
N PHE A 70 2.36 24.25 4.46
CA PHE A 70 1.72 25.22 5.34
C PHE A 70 1.38 24.64 6.72
N LEU A 71 1.84 23.44 7.05
CA LEU A 71 1.50 22.81 8.32
C LEU A 71 2.06 23.60 9.52
N GLY A 72 3.32 24.05 9.45
CA GLY A 72 3.92 24.90 10.48
C GLY A 72 3.10 26.17 10.81
N PRO A 73 2.78 27.03 9.83
CA PRO A 73 2.01 28.24 10.08
C PRO A 73 0.56 27.93 10.44
N THR A 74 -0.05 26.87 9.89
CA THR A 74 -1.38 26.40 10.31
C THR A 74 -1.42 26.02 11.79
N LEU A 75 -0.45 25.25 12.28
CA LEU A 75 -0.40 24.85 13.69
C LEU A 75 -0.15 26.05 14.60
N TYR A 76 0.76 26.96 14.20
CA TYR A 76 1.00 28.20 14.96
C TYR A 76 -0.22 29.11 15.02
N HIS A 77 -0.93 29.27 13.89
CA HIS A 77 -2.16 30.03 13.79
C HIS A 77 -3.28 29.43 14.64
N ALA A 78 -3.48 28.11 14.57
CA ALA A 78 -4.45 27.40 15.39
C ALA A 78 -4.16 27.55 16.89
N TYR A 79 -2.89 27.43 17.30
CA TYR A 79 -2.45 27.65 18.67
C TYR A 79 -2.77 29.07 19.14
N ARG A 80 -2.40 30.09 18.35
CA ARG A 80 -2.67 31.49 18.69
C ARG A 80 -4.16 31.79 18.79
N ARG A 81 -4.97 31.32 17.84
CA ARG A 81 -6.42 31.49 17.88
C ARG A 81 -7.04 30.93 19.16
N VAL A 82 -6.63 29.72 19.56
CA VAL A 82 -7.13 29.08 20.77
C VAL A 82 -6.65 29.80 22.03
N ARG A 83 -5.39 30.22 22.07
CA ARG A 83 -4.77 30.91 23.21
C ARG A 83 -5.31 32.32 23.40
N ASP A 84 -5.40 33.09 22.32
CA ASP A 84 -5.77 34.51 22.31
C ASP A 84 -7.31 34.69 22.36
N GLY A 85 -8.09 33.59 22.34
CA GLY A 85 -9.54 33.61 22.47
C GLY A 85 -10.27 34.19 21.26
N GLU A 86 -9.70 34.08 20.07
CA GLU A 86 -10.29 34.62 18.84
C GLU A 86 -11.63 33.95 18.47
N PRO A 87 -12.45 34.58 17.62
CA PRO A 87 -13.62 33.95 17.04
C PRO A 87 -13.29 32.55 16.49
N TRP A 88 -14.21 31.60 16.67
CA TRP A 88 -14.03 30.19 16.29
C TRP A 88 -12.93 29.41 17.04
N ALA A 89 -12.42 29.92 18.16
CA ALA A 89 -11.47 29.20 19.02
C ALA A 89 -11.99 27.82 19.46
N ALA A 90 -13.28 27.67 19.75
CA ALA A 90 -13.89 26.38 20.10
C ALA A 90 -13.82 25.36 18.95
N GLY A 91 -14.17 25.77 17.73
CA GLY A 91 -14.09 24.92 16.54
C GLY A 91 -12.64 24.55 16.18
N THR A 92 -11.72 25.52 16.32
CA THR A 92 -10.28 25.30 16.12
C THR A 92 -9.74 24.28 17.12
N ARG A 93 -10.14 24.39 18.39
CA ARG A 93 -9.78 23.45 19.45
C ARG A 93 -10.33 22.05 19.16
N LEU A 94 -11.57 21.94 18.71
CA LEU A 94 -12.17 20.66 18.33
C LEU A 94 -11.38 20.00 17.19
N ALA A 95 -11.07 20.73 16.12
CA ALA A 95 -10.30 20.20 15.00
C ALA A 95 -8.87 19.82 15.39
N ALA A 96 -8.21 20.63 16.24
CA ALA A 96 -6.88 20.32 16.77
C ALA A 96 -6.89 19.06 17.65
N CYS A 97 -7.89 18.90 18.54
CA CYS A 97 -8.06 17.70 19.34
C CYS A 97 -8.37 16.48 18.46
N TRP A 98 -9.21 16.63 17.42
CA TRP A 98 -9.52 15.56 16.49
C TRP A 98 -8.26 15.07 15.77
N ALA A 99 -7.48 15.96 15.16
CA ALA A 99 -6.21 15.58 14.52
C ALA A 99 -5.24 14.97 15.55
N GLY A 100 -5.13 15.59 16.73
CA GLY A 100 -4.23 15.18 17.80
C GLY A 100 -4.52 13.78 18.34
N VAL A 101 -5.78 13.44 18.59
CA VAL A 101 -6.18 12.11 19.10
C VAL A 101 -5.75 11.02 18.13
N TRP A 102 -6.09 11.14 16.85
CA TRP A 102 -5.69 10.13 15.86
C TRP A 102 -4.19 10.05 15.66
N PHE A 103 -3.52 11.20 15.58
CA PHE A 103 -2.08 11.25 15.41
C PHE A 103 -1.33 10.61 16.59
N VAL A 104 -1.67 11.00 17.82
CA VAL A 104 -1.01 10.50 19.04
C VAL A 104 -1.31 9.02 19.23
N PHE A 105 -2.58 8.63 19.13
CA PHE A 105 -3.00 7.24 19.30
C PHE A 105 -2.22 6.29 18.39
N TRP A 106 -2.19 6.57 17.08
CA TRP A 106 -1.45 5.72 16.14
C TRP A 106 0.07 5.85 16.26
N SER A 107 0.59 6.99 16.70
CA SER A 107 2.03 7.15 16.96
C SER A 107 2.53 6.24 18.09
N VAL A 108 1.68 6.00 19.10
CA VAL A 108 1.98 5.14 20.25
C VAL A 108 1.78 3.65 19.92
N CYS A 109 0.93 3.30 18.96
CA CYS A 109 0.71 1.90 18.56
C CYS A 109 1.98 1.24 18.03
N SER A 110 2.22 -0.04 18.36
CA SER A 110 3.40 -0.78 17.90
C SER A 110 3.40 -1.00 16.38
N THR A 111 2.24 -1.35 15.83
CA THR A 111 2.06 -1.54 14.38
C THR A 111 1.94 -0.20 13.68
N LYS A 112 2.75 0.01 12.64
CA LYS A 112 2.81 1.27 11.88
C LYS A 112 2.42 1.02 10.42
N LEU A 113 1.32 1.63 9.99
CA LEU A 113 0.83 1.59 8.60
C LEU A 113 0.59 3.01 8.09
N PRO A 114 0.92 3.33 6.81
CA PRO A 114 0.85 4.70 6.31
C PRO A 114 -0.52 5.36 6.47
N HIS A 115 -1.58 4.58 6.30
CA HIS A 115 -2.96 5.05 6.27
C HIS A 115 -3.60 5.19 7.66
N TYR A 116 -2.93 4.83 8.75
CA TYR A 116 -3.50 4.92 10.09
C TYR A 116 -3.80 6.36 10.51
N VAL A 117 -3.01 7.33 10.05
CA VAL A 117 -3.27 8.76 10.27
C VAL A 117 -4.35 9.35 9.37
N LEU A 118 -4.94 8.57 8.46
CA LEU A 118 -5.94 9.05 7.50
C LEU A 118 -7.12 9.81 8.16
N PRO A 119 -7.68 9.34 9.31
CA PRO A 119 -8.76 10.04 9.98
C PRO A 119 -8.40 11.42 10.56
N ALA A 120 -7.10 11.77 10.64
CA ALA A 120 -6.65 13.10 11.06
C ALA A 120 -6.71 14.14 9.93
N TYR A 121 -6.64 13.72 8.66
CA TYR A 121 -6.53 14.64 7.53
C TYR A 121 -7.72 15.60 7.35
N PRO A 122 -8.99 15.21 7.57
CA PRO A 122 -10.09 16.16 7.47
C PRO A 122 -9.94 17.35 8.44
N ALA A 123 -9.56 17.08 9.69
CA ALA A 123 -9.31 18.12 10.68
C ALA A 123 -8.11 19.00 10.30
N LEU A 124 -7.01 18.40 9.83
CA LEU A 124 -5.85 19.14 9.33
C LEU A 124 -6.19 20.00 8.12
N ALA A 125 -7.01 19.50 7.19
CA ALA A 125 -7.46 20.23 6.02
C ALA A 125 -8.35 21.42 6.41
N MET A 126 -9.26 21.26 7.38
CA MET A 126 -10.07 22.35 7.92
C MET A 126 -9.19 23.45 8.53
N LEU A 127 -8.25 23.08 9.41
CA LEU A 127 -7.33 24.02 10.04
C LEU A 127 -6.48 24.76 8.99
N THR A 128 -5.97 24.02 8.00
CA THR A 128 -5.17 24.60 6.91
C THR A 128 -6.01 25.54 6.06
N GLY A 129 -7.24 25.16 5.73
CA GLY A 129 -8.18 25.99 4.97
C GLY A 129 -8.51 27.31 5.67
N CYS A 130 -8.78 27.27 6.99
CA CYS A 130 -9.00 28.49 7.79
C CYS A 130 -7.78 29.41 7.76
N PHE A 131 -6.58 28.85 7.97
CA PHE A 131 -5.34 29.61 7.88
C PHE A 131 -5.14 30.26 6.51
N LEU A 132 -5.31 29.50 5.42
CA LEU A 132 -5.11 30.00 4.06
C LEU A 132 -6.13 31.08 3.67
N ALA A 133 -7.39 30.94 4.12
CA ALA A 133 -8.44 31.92 3.87
C ALA A 133 -8.10 33.28 4.51
N GLU A 134 -7.61 33.27 5.75
CA GLU A 134 -7.18 34.50 6.43
C GLU A 134 -5.91 35.07 5.85
N TRP A 135 -4.96 34.22 5.46
CA TRP A 135 -3.76 34.70 4.80
C TRP A 135 -4.08 35.39 3.48
N LEU A 136 -5.08 34.90 2.74
CA LEU A 136 -5.54 35.54 1.51
C LEU A 136 -6.24 36.89 1.77
N ALA A 137 -7.01 36.99 2.85
CA ALA A 137 -7.72 38.21 3.23
C ALA A 137 -6.76 39.29 3.79
N GLU A 138 -5.78 38.88 4.59
CA GLU A 138 -4.83 39.77 5.27
C GLU A 138 -3.38 39.31 5.05
N PRO A 139 -2.81 39.47 3.82
CA PRO A 139 -1.46 38.98 3.51
C PRO A 139 -0.36 39.53 4.43
N ALA A 140 -0.52 40.78 4.89
CA ALA A 140 0.45 41.47 5.75
C ALA A 140 0.52 40.89 7.17
N ARG A 141 -0.51 40.15 7.61
CA ARG A 141 -0.56 39.51 8.94
C ARG A 141 0.42 38.33 9.05
N PHE A 142 0.90 37.80 7.92
CA PHE A 142 1.73 36.61 7.86
C PHE A 142 3.04 36.86 7.12
N ARG A 143 4.08 36.08 7.45
CA ARG A 143 5.42 36.28 6.87
C ARG A 143 5.44 35.88 5.39
N ALA A 144 5.87 36.79 4.52
CA ALA A 144 6.07 36.50 3.09
C ALA A 144 7.06 35.33 2.83
N ALA A 145 7.96 35.04 3.77
CA ALA A 145 8.87 33.90 3.70
C ALA A 145 8.15 32.54 3.55
N TRP A 146 6.91 32.40 4.03
CA TRP A 146 6.15 31.16 3.92
C TRP A 146 5.85 30.79 2.47
N SER A 147 5.38 31.74 1.64
CA SER A 147 5.11 31.47 0.22
C SER A 147 6.39 31.24 -0.57
N ARG A 148 7.47 31.95 -0.24
CA ARG A 148 8.80 31.71 -0.80
C ARG A 148 9.30 30.28 -0.52
N ASN A 149 9.26 29.88 0.74
CA ASN A 149 9.74 28.57 1.17
C ASN A 149 8.88 27.46 0.56
N ALA A 150 7.56 27.61 0.55
CA ALA A 150 6.66 26.66 -0.10
C ALA A 150 6.99 26.47 -1.60
N ALA A 151 7.20 27.56 -2.35
CA ALA A 151 7.57 27.49 -3.76
C ALA A 151 8.88 26.72 -4.00
N TRP A 152 9.92 27.01 -3.21
CA TRP A 152 11.21 26.34 -3.36
C TRP A 152 11.20 24.89 -2.86
N THR A 153 10.41 24.58 -1.83
CA THR A 153 10.21 23.20 -1.41
C THR A 153 9.50 22.38 -2.49
N LEU A 154 8.53 22.94 -3.22
CA LEU A 154 7.94 22.26 -4.39
C LEU A 154 9.00 21.92 -5.44
N VAL A 155 9.88 22.88 -5.77
CA VAL A 155 10.98 22.63 -6.72
C VAL A 155 11.93 21.55 -6.19
N ALA A 156 12.36 21.66 -4.93
CA ALA A 156 13.30 20.71 -4.33
C ALA A 156 12.72 19.28 -4.28
N VAL A 157 11.46 19.13 -3.85
CA VAL A 157 10.76 17.84 -3.84
C VAL A 157 10.56 17.33 -5.27
N GLY A 158 10.24 18.21 -6.22
CA GLY A 158 10.14 17.85 -7.64
C GLY A 158 11.44 17.30 -8.21
N VAL A 159 12.58 17.94 -7.92
CA VAL A 159 13.91 17.44 -8.32
C VAL A 159 14.22 16.12 -7.63
N LEU A 160 13.96 16.01 -6.33
CA LEU A 160 14.19 14.78 -5.56
C LEU A 160 13.37 13.60 -6.12
N LEU A 161 12.09 13.79 -6.39
CA LEU A 161 11.23 12.76 -6.98
C LEU A 161 11.60 12.48 -8.43
N GLY A 162 12.07 13.49 -9.17
CA GLY A 162 12.51 13.29 -10.55
C GLY A 162 13.76 12.44 -10.66
N VAL A 163 14.82 12.85 -9.97
CA VAL A 163 16.09 12.12 -9.97
C VAL A 163 15.95 10.80 -9.22
N GLY A 164 15.38 10.82 -8.01
CA GLY A 164 15.17 9.64 -7.19
C GLY A 164 14.23 8.62 -7.83
N GLY A 165 13.12 9.06 -8.43
CA GLY A 165 12.18 8.19 -9.14
C GLY A 165 12.80 7.55 -10.36
N ALA A 166 13.52 8.30 -11.20
CA ALA A 166 14.24 7.76 -12.36
C ALA A 166 15.33 6.75 -11.94
N THR A 167 16.08 7.06 -10.87
CA THR A 167 17.15 6.20 -10.36
C THR A 167 16.59 4.91 -9.77
N ALA A 168 15.53 5.00 -8.96
CA ALA A 168 14.87 3.84 -8.38
C ALA A 168 14.26 2.95 -9.49
N ALA A 169 13.62 3.54 -10.50
CA ALA A 169 13.11 2.79 -11.63
C ALA A 169 14.25 2.08 -12.38
N HIS A 170 15.37 2.75 -12.66
CA HIS A 170 16.53 2.11 -13.30
C HIS A 170 17.06 0.90 -12.52
N LEU A 171 17.07 0.97 -11.19
CA LEU A 171 17.61 -0.10 -10.33
C LEU A 171 16.65 -1.28 -10.16
N PHE A 172 15.35 -1.03 -10.06
CA PHE A 172 14.36 -2.05 -9.68
C PHE A 172 13.44 -2.48 -10.82
N VAL A 173 13.21 -1.62 -11.82
CA VAL A 173 12.34 -1.86 -12.97
C VAL A 173 12.98 -1.22 -14.23
N PRO A 174 14.10 -1.79 -14.74
CA PRO A 174 14.85 -1.18 -15.84
C PRO A 174 13.96 -0.92 -17.07
N GLY A 175 14.08 0.27 -17.68
CA GLY A 175 13.24 0.71 -18.80
C GLY A 175 12.08 1.64 -18.41
N GLU A 176 11.77 1.76 -17.11
CA GLU A 176 10.74 2.68 -16.59
C GLU A 176 11.33 3.97 -15.98
N GLU A 177 12.53 4.40 -16.40
CA GLU A 177 13.19 5.62 -15.90
C GLU A 177 12.33 6.88 -16.11
N ARG A 178 11.43 6.81 -17.10
CA ARG A 178 10.42 7.85 -17.37
C ARG A 178 9.57 8.16 -16.15
N VAL A 179 9.39 7.25 -15.19
CA VAL A 179 8.66 7.51 -13.93
C VAL A 179 9.18 8.75 -13.20
N GLY A 180 10.46 9.12 -13.36
CA GLY A 180 11.00 10.40 -12.86
C GLY A 180 10.28 11.66 -13.39
N LEU A 181 9.57 11.59 -14.50
CA LEU A 181 8.78 12.74 -15.00
C LEU A 181 7.65 13.15 -14.03
N VAL A 182 7.33 12.33 -13.02
CA VAL A 182 6.41 12.71 -11.92
C VAL A 182 6.88 13.94 -11.14
N GLY A 183 8.19 14.24 -11.15
CA GLY A 183 8.75 15.45 -10.54
C GLY A 183 8.47 16.73 -11.32
N VAL A 184 8.20 16.65 -12.64
CA VAL A 184 8.07 17.82 -13.52
C VAL A 184 6.92 18.76 -13.11
N PRO A 185 5.69 18.28 -12.81
CA PRO A 185 4.62 19.15 -12.32
C PRO A 185 5.02 19.97 -11.10
N LEU A 186 5.77 19.39 -10.17
CA LEU A 186 6.22 20.07 -8.96
C LEU A 186 7.30 21.13 -9.24
N ILE A 187 8.24 20.84 -10.15
CA ILE A 187 9.27 21.80 -10.57
C ILE A 187 8.62 22.99 -11.27
N VAL A 188 7.81 22.73 -12.31
CA VAL A 188 7.14 23.79 -13.08
C VAL A 188 6.19 24.58 -12.20
N GLY A 189 5.36 23.89 -11.41
CA GLY A 189 4.44 24.50 -10.45
C GLY A 189 5.13 25.34 -9.39
N GLY A 190 6.25 24.84 -8.84
CA GLY A 190 7.08 25.56 -7.88
C GLY A 190 7.70 26.84 -8.47
N LEU A 191 8.20 26.79 -9.71
CA LEU A 191 8.72 27.97 -10.42
C LEU A 191 7.63 29.01 -10.71
N ILE A 192 6.43 28.57 -11.12
CA ILE A 192 5.25 29.44 -11.29
C ILE A 192 4.89 30.11 -9.95
N CYS A 193 4.84 29.33 -8.87
CA CYS A 193 4.59 29.84 -7.51
C CYS A 193 5.65 30.85 -7.08
N ALA A 194 6.93 30.62 -7.38
CA ALA A 194 8.01 31.56 -7.11
C ALA A 194 7.83 32.88 -7.89
N GLY A 195 7.35 32.80 -9.14
CA GLY A 195 6.98 33.96 -9.95
C GLY A 195 5.86 34.79 -9.32
N TYR A 196 4.77 34.15 -8.87
CA TYR A 196 3.68 34.84 -8.17
C TYR A 196 4.10 35.43 -6.82
N HIS A 197 4.94 34.72 -6.06
CA HIS A 197 5.51 35.22 -4.81
C HIS A 197 6.30 36.51 -5.04
N ARG A 198 7.17 36.57 -6.06
CA ARG A 198 7.95 37.79 -6.39
C ARG A 198 7.08 39.00 -6.73
N ARG A 199 5.87 38.76 -7.25
CA ARG A 199 4.89 39.81 -7.58
C ARG A 199 3.98 40.18 -6.40
N GLY A 200 4.10 39.48 -5.27
CA GLY A 200 3.19 39.65 -4.12
C GLY A 200 1.77 39.15 -4.36
N ASP A 201 1.53 38.36 -5.42
CA ASP A 201 0.18 37.95 -5.85
C ASP A 201 -0.24 36.63 -5.18
N LEU A 202 -0.65 36.73 -3.91
CA LEU A 202 -1.12 35.58 -3.15
C LEU A 202 -2.39 34.94 -3.74
N ARG A 203 -3.22 35.75 -4.43
CA ARG A 203 -4.46 35.32 -5.09
C ARG A 203 -4.21 34.33 -6.21
N ARG A 204 -3.08 34.46 -6.94
CA ARG A 204 -2.66 33.49 -7.95
C ARG A 204 -1.75 32.40 -7.39
N PHE A 205 -1.00 32.69 -6.33
CA PHE A 205 -0.11 31.73 -5.67
C PHE A 205 -0.88 30.51 -5.13
N LEU A 206 -1.94 30.70 -4.34
CA LEU A 206 -2.64 29.57 -3.69
C LEU A 206 -3.32 28.63 -4.70
N PRO A 207 -4.06 29.12 -5.72
CA PRO A 207 -4.55 28.25 -6.79
C PRO A 207 -3.43 27.54 -7.54
N ALA A 208 -2.29 28.20 -7.78
CA ALA A 208 -1.16 27.55 -8.44
C ALA A 208 -0.60 26.38 -7.62
N VAL A 209 -0.52 26.49 -6.29
CA VAL A 209 -0.15 25.36 -5.41
C VAL A 209 -1.17 24.23 -5.51
N ALA A 210 -2.47 24.54 -5.48
CA ALA A 210 -3.54 23.55 -5.61
C ALA A 210 -3.48 22.80 -6.95
N THR A 211 -3.36 23.54 -8.07
CA THR A 211 -3.25 22.98 -9.42
C THR A 211 -1.97 22.14 -9.56
N THR A 212 -0.86 22.59 -8.98
CA THR A 212 0.40 21.83 -8.94
C THR A 212 0.23 20.51 -8.21
N GLY A 213 -0.44 20.52 -7.04
CA GLY A 213 -0.76 19.32 -6.28
C GLY A 213 -1.64 18.34 -7.05
N ALA A 214 -2.71 18.84 -7.69
CA ALA A 214 -3.59 18.01 -8.52
C ALA A 214 -2.84 17.40 -9.71
N ALA A 215 -2.05 18.19 -10.44
CA ALA A 215 -1.24 17.71 -11.55
C ALA A 215 -0.20 16.66 -11.11
N PHE A 216 0.43 16.87 -9.95
CA PHE A 216 1.33 15.89 -9.35
C PHE A 216 0.62 14.58 -8.99
N LEU A 217 -0.54 14.63 -8.32
CA LEU A 217 -1.29 13.44 -7.96
C LEU A 217 -1.78 12.66 -9.20
N LEU A 218 -2.21 13.37 -10.25
CA LEU A 218 -2.57 12.76 -11.54
C LEU A 218 -1.35 12.10 -12.20
N ALA A 219 -0.19 12.77 -12.20
CA ALA A 219 1.04 12.18 -12.73
C ALA A 219 1.49 10.96 -11.90
N LEU A 220 1.37 11.02 -10.58
CA LEU A 220 1.78 9.95 -9.68
C LEU A 220 0.87 8.73 -9.78
N PHE A 221 -0.44 8.91 -9.57
CA PHE A 221 -1.39 7.79 -9.50
C PHE A 221 -2.00 7.42 -10.85
N GLY A 222 -2.22 8.39 -11.73
CA GLY A 222 -2.79 8.13 -13.06
C GLY A 222 -1.77 7.59 -14.06
N TRP A 223 -0.49 7.92 -13.90
CA TRP A 223 0.53 7.63 -14.91
C TRP A 223 1.74 6.83 -14.40
N ALA A 224 2.40 7.27 -13.33
CA ALA A 224 3.58 6.58 -12.81
C ALA A 224 3.21 5.24 -12.15
N ALA A 225 2.22 5.24 -11.27
CA ALA A 225 1.74 4.03 -10.60
C ALA A 225 1.25 2.98 -11.60
N THR A 226 0.52 3.40 -12.65
CA THR A 226 0.00 2.48 -13.69
C THR A 226 1.08 1.88 -14.57
N ARG A 227 2.22 2.55 -14.74
CA ARG A 227 3.42 2.00 -15.41
C ARG A 227 4.10 0.94 -14.56
N ILE A 228 4.32 1.27 -13.29
CA ILE A 228 4.94 0.36 -12.33
C ILE A 228 4.07 -0.88 -12.08
N ASP A 229 2.75 -0.72 -12.03
CA ASP A 229 1.80 -1.81 -11.81
C ASP A 229 1.85 -2.90 -12.89
N ARG A 230 2.22 -2.55 -14.12
CA ARG A 230 2.37 -3.52 -15.22
C ARG A 230 3.47 -4.56 -14.99
N HIS A 231 4.39 -4.28 -14.07
CA HIS A 231 5.49 -5.19 -13.73
C HIS A 231 5.14 -6.09 -12.53
N GLN A 232 3.91 -6.05 -12.04
CA GLN A 232 3.47 -6.99 -11.01
C GLN A 232 3.41 -8.41 -11.58
N HIS A 233 4.07 -9.32 -10.86
CA HIS A 233 4.20 -10.73 -11.27
C HIS A 233 2.89 -11.54 -11.17
N SER A 234 1.93 -11.18 -10.32
CA SER A 234 0.73 -12.01 -10.09
C SER A 234 -0.22 -12.09 -11.29
N PRO A 235 -0.62 -10.97 -11.94
CA PRO A 235 -1.40 -11.02 -13.18
C PRO A 235 -0.66 -11.77 -14.29
N GLU A 236 0.64 -11.49 -14.48
CA GLU A 236 1.45 -12.05 -15.58
C GLU A 236 1.65 -13.57 -15.40
N LEU A 237 1.95 -14.01 -14.18
CA LEU A 237 2.11 -15.43 -13.86
C LEU A 237 0.82 -16.22 -14.09
N VAL A 238 -0.31 -15.72 -13.59
CA VAL A 238 -1.61 -16.39 -13.75
C VAL A 238 -2.01 -16.39 -15.22
N ALA A 239 -1.82 -15.28 -15.95
CA ALA A 239 -2.10 -15.21 -17.38
C ALA A 239 -1.24 -16.19 -18.19
N ALA A 240 0.06 -16.32 -17.87
CA ALA A 240 0.96 -17.26 -18.54
C ALA A 240 0.57 -18.72 -18.31
N VAL A 241 0.05 -19.05 -17.12
CA VAL A 241 -0.52 -20.37 -16.85
C VAL A 241 -1.80 -20.58 -17.65
N ARG A 242 -2.73 -19.63 -17.59
CA ARG A 242 -4.05 -19.71 -18.26
C ARG A 242 -3.94 -19.77 -19.78
N ALA A 243 -2.97 -19.09 -20.38
CA ALA A 243 -2.71 -19.15 -21.81
C ALA A 243 -2.29 -20.55 -22.29
N ARG A 244 -1.65 -21.35 -21.43
CA ARG A 244 -1.22 -22.72 -21.73
C ARG A 244 -2.25 -23.76 -21.31
N GLN A 245 -2.87 -23.55 -20.16
CA GLN A 245 -3.88 -24.44 -19.59
C GLN A 245 -5.01 -23.59 -18.95
N PRO A 246 -6.06 -23.28 -19.74
CA PRO A 246 -7.14 -22.37 -19.32
C PRO A 246 -7.80 -22.78 -18.00
N ASP A 247 -7.96 -24.08 -17.77
CA ASP A 247 -8.68 -24.59 -16.59
C ASP A 247 -7.82 -25.27 -15.54
N ALA A 248 -6.49 -25.25 -15.68
CA ALA A 248 -5.58 -25.88 -14.74
C ALA A 248 -5.84 -25.43 -13.29
N PRO A 249 -6.17 -26.36 -12.37
CA PRO A 249 -6.24 -26.04 -10.96
C PRO A 249 -4.89 -25.56 -10.44
N LEU A 250 -4.88 -24.45 -9.72
CA LEU A 250 -3.68 -23.84 -9.15
C LEU A 250 -3.72 -23.94 -7.64
N ALA A 251 -2.59 -24.34 -7.05
CA ALA A 251 -2.33 -24.28 -5.61
C ALA A 251 -1.04 -23.52 -5.32
N ALA A 252 -0.86 -23.08 -4.08
CA ALA A 252 0.32 -22.39 -3.61
C ALA A 252 1.08 -23.28 -2.60
N PHE A 253 2.40 -23.36 -2.73
CA PHE A 253 3.26 -23.95 -1.72
C PHE A 253 4.03 -22.86 -0.99
N ARG A 254 3.67 -22.59 0.27
CA ARG A 254 4.21 -21.54 1.17
C ARG A 254 4.23 -20.10 0.64
N PHE A 255 3.75 -19.88 -0.58
CA PHE A 255 3.74 -18.60 -1.25
C PHE A 255 2.39 -18.35 -1.90
N LEU A 256 1.47 -17.76 -1.12
CA LEU A 256 0.17 -17.33 -1.61
C LEU A 256 0.01 -15.82 -1.42
N GLN A 257 -0.22 -15.11 -2.51
CA GLN A 257 -0.59 -13.70 -2.49
C GLN A 257 -2.08 -13.52 -2.77
N ALA A 258 -2.71 -12.55 -2.12
CA ALA A 258 -4.14 -12.26 -2.32
C ALA A 258 -4.48 -11.92 -3.78
N SER A 259 -3.57 -11.23 -4.50
CA SER A 259 -3.73 -10.91 -5.91
C SER A 259 -3.77 -12.16 -6.79
N MET A 260 -3.02 -13.22 -6.45
CA MET A 260 -3.05 -14.47 -7.21
C MET A 260 -4.41 -15.15 -7.10
N VAL A 261 -5.01 -15.18 -5.90
CA VAL A 261 -6.37 -15.72 -5.70
C VAL A 261 -7.38 -14.94 -6.55
N TYR A 262 -7.27 -13.61 -6.57
CA TYR A 262 -8.15 -12.74 -7.36
C TYR A 262 -8.04 -13.01 -8.87
N TYR A 263 -6.83 -12.95 -9.45
CA TYR A 263 -6.62 -13.16 -10.88
C TYR A 263 -6.87 -14.61 -11.32
N ASN A 264 -6.73 -15.58 -10.40
CA ASN A 264 -7.05 -16.97 -10.67
C ASN A 264 -8.57 -17.20 -10.87
N GLY A 265 -9.41 -16.34 -10.29
CA GLY A 265 -10.87 -16.46 -10.34
C GLY A 265 -11.46 -17.69 -9.62
N LYS A 266 -10.59 -18.55 -9.06
CA LYS A 266 -10.93 -19.77 -8.34
C LYS A 266 -10.16 -19.80 -7.01
N ASN A 267 -10.66 -20.58 -6.04
CA ASN A 267 -9.93 -20.80 -4.80
C ASN A 267 -8.55 -21.44 -5.11
N MET A 268 -7.52 -20.96 -4.43
CA MET A 268 -6.14 -21.42 -4.59
C MET A 268 -5.67 -21.93 -3.22
N PRO A 269 -5.75 -23.24 -2.97
CA PRO A 269 -5.36 -23.80 -1.69
C PRO A 269 -3.87 -23.54 -1.44
N ARG A 270 -3.55 -23.27 -0.17
CA ARG A 270 -2.18 -23.07 0.29
C ARG A 270 -1.73 -24.28 1.09
N PHE A 271 -0.58 -24.82 0.73
CA PHE A 271 0.09 -25.93 1.38
C PHE A 271 1.34 -25.47 2.10
N GLU A 272 1.56 -26.01 3.29
CA GLU A 272 2.74 -25.71 4.13
C GLU A 272 3.81 -26.80 4.03
N THR A 273 3.44 -28.00 3.58
CA THR A 273 4.39 -29.12 3.46
C THR A 273 4.46 -29.66 2.03
N PRO A 274 5.64 -30.16 1.60
CA PRO A 274 5.80 -30.77 0.28
C PRO A 274 4.86 -31.96 0.03
N GLU A 275 4.49 -32.70 1.07
CA GLU A 275 3.62 -33.88 0.98
C GLU A 275 2.20 -33.47 0.60
N GLN A 276 1.66 -32.40 1.21
CA GLN A 276 0.35 -31.84 0.83
C GLN A 276 0.32 -31.38 -0.63
N ALA A 277 1.42 -30.78 -1.09
CA ALA A 277 1.61 -30.38 -2.46
C ALA A 277 1.68 -31.59 -3.42
N ALA A 278 2.39 -32.64 -3.03
CA ALA A 278 2.47 -33.89 -3.80
C ALA A 278 1.11 -34.58 -3.92
N ASP A 279 0.37 -34.70 -2.82
CA ASP A 279 -0.97 -35.29 -2.79
C ASP A 279 -1.94 -34.54 -3.71
N TYR A 280 -1.88 -33.21 -3.70
CA TYR A 280 -2.66 -32.37 -4.61
C TYR A 280 -2.33 -32.65 -6.08
N LEU A 281 -1.05 -32.73 -6.44
CA LEU A 281 -0.62 -33.02 -7.81
C LEU A 281 -0.98 -34.44 -8.25
N ALA A 282 -1.04 -35.41 -7.33
CA ALA A 282 -1.46 -36.77 -7.60
C ALA A 282 -2.97 -36.87 -7.89
N GLN A 283 -3.79 -36.16 -7.09
CA GLN A 283 -5.25 -36.23 -7.15
C GLN A 283 -5.87 -35.30 -8.19
N THR A 284 -5.13 -34.28 -8.62
CA THR A 284 -5.65 -33.24 -9.50
C THR A 284 -5.07 -33.39 -10.91
N GLU A 285 -5.92 -33.74 -11.86
CA GLU A 285 -5.56 -33.76 -13.27
C GLU A 285 -5.15 -32.34 -13.73
N ASN A 286 -3.99 -32.24 -14.40
CA ASN A 286 -3.39 -30.96 -14.80
C ASN A 286 -3.20 -29.96 -13.64
N GLY A 287 -3.08 -30.45 -12.40
CA GLY A 287 -2.79 -29.62 -11.23
C GLY A 287 -1.44 -28.92 -11.34
N MET A 288 -1.39 -27.66 -10.92
CA MET A 288 -0.17 -26.86 -10.88
C MET A 288 0.08 -26.26 -9.51
N ILE A 289 1.36 -26.08 -9.17
CA ILE A 289 1.80 -25.50 -7.90
C ILE A 289 2.67 -24.28 -8.15
N VAL A 290 2.29 -23.17 -7.52
CA VAL A 290 3.07 -21.94 -7.47
C VAL A 290 3.93 -21.96 -6.21
N ALA A 291 5.23 -21.75 -6.35
CA ALA A 291 6.15 -21.64 -5.22
C ALA A 291 7.29 -20.66 -5.51
N LEU A 292 7.99 -20.22 -4.47
CA LEU A 292 9.25 -19.49 -4.65
C LEU A 292 10.36 -20.44 -5.11
N ALA A 293 11.29 -19.96 -5.93
CA ALA A 293 12.47 -20.71 -6.33
C ALA A 293 13.31 -21.19 -5.13
N ALA A 294 13.31 -20.44 -4.03
CA ALA A 294 13.95 -20.84 -2.79
C ALA A 294 13.38 -22.15 -2.18
N HIS A 295 12.15 -22.51 -2.53
CA HIS A 295 11.47 -23.73 -2.08
C HIS A 295 11.51 -24.87 -3.11
N GLU A 296 12.14 -24.67 -4.27
CA GLU A 296 12.18 -25.68 -5.35
C GLU A 296 12.82 -27.00 -4.88
N ALA A 297 13.99 -26.93 -4.24
CA ALA A 297 14.72 -28.12 -3.79
C ALA A 297 13.99 -28.89 -2.68
N GLU A 298 13.18 -28.21 -1.87
CA GLU A 298 12.35 -28.85 -0.85
C GLU A 298 11.13 -29.52 -1.47
N LEU A 299 10.43 -28.80 -2.36
CA LEU A 299 9.26 -29.31 -3.07
C LEU A 299 9.62 -30.55 -3.91
N ARG A 300 10.74 -30.52 -4.64
CA ARG A 300 11.21 -31.66 -5.44
C ARG A 300 11.59 -32.87 -4.59
N ARG A 301 12.15 -32.67 -3.39
CA ARG A 301 12.52 -33.78 -2.49
C ARG A 301 11.30 -34.46 -1.88
N GLY A 302 10.25 -33.71 -1.60
CA GLY A 302 9.01 -34.25 -1.01
C GLY A 302 8.00 -34.76 -2.04
N CYS A 303 8.16 -34.45 -3.33
CA CYS A 303 7.30 -34.98 -4.39
C CYS A 303 7.85 -36.32 -4.92
N PRO A 304 7.06 -37.42 -4.87
CA PRO A 304 7.48 -38.71 -5.41
C PRO A 304 7.46 -38.76 -6.94
N MET A 305 6.78 -37.80 -7.60
CA MET A 305 6.75 -37.66 -9.06
C MET A 305 7.74 -36.60 -9.57
N PRO A 306 8.27 -36.75 -10.80
CA PRO A 306 9.07 -35.71 -11.43
C PRO A 306 8.21 -34.46 -11.70
N LEU A 307 8.79 -33.30 -11.39
CA LEU A 307 8.18 -31.99 -11.61
C LEU A 307 8.90 -31.24 -12.73
N ARG A 308 8.14 -30.62 -13.63
CA ARG A 308 8.64 -29.67 -14.62
C ARG A 308 8.21 -28.26 -14.27
N VAL A 309 9.07 -27.28 -14.57
CA VAL A 309 8.73 -25.87 -14.40
C VAL A 309 8.08 -25.36 -15.67
N VAL A 310 6.81 -24.96 -15.59
CA VAL A 310 6.01 -24.50 -16.74
C VAL A 310 6.10 -22.98 -16.93
N ALA A 311 6.34 -22.24 -15.85
CA ALA A 311 6.55 -20.80 -15.92
C ALA A 311 7.55 -20.35 -14.85
N ARG A 312 8.33 -19.32 -15.19
CA ARG A 312 9.26 -18.63 -14.30
C ARG A 312 8.99 -17.14 -14.39
N HIS A 313 9.01 -16.46 -13.26
CA HIS A 313 8.82 -15.03 -13.21
C HIS A 313 9.71 -14.42 -12.13
N ALA A 314 10.42 -13.34 -12.44
CA ALA A 314 11.12 -12.56 -11.44
C ALA A 314 10.11 -11.96 -10.45
N ARG A 315 10.47 -11.91 -9.16
CA ARG A 315 9.62 -11.24 -8.16
C ARG A 315 9.69 -9.74 -8.34
N PHE A 316 8.51 -9.13 -8.31
CA PHE A 316 8.39 -7.67 -8.35
C PHE A 316 8.90 -7.06 -7.04
N LEU A 317 9.88 -6.14 -7.13
CA LEU A 317 10.51 -5.41 -6.01
C LEU A 317 11.06 -6.30 -4.88
N ALA A 318 11.39 -7.56 -5.18
CA ALA A 318 11.97 -8.48 -4.22
C ALA A 318 12.94 -9.46 -4.92
N PRO A 319 13.98 -9.95 -4.23
CA PRO A 319 14.89 -10.91 -4.83
C PRO A 319 14.23 -12.28 -5.01
N GLY A 320 14.67 -12.99 -6.05
CA GLY A 320 14.28 -14.36 -6.37
C GLY A 320 13.18 -14.47 -7.44
N GLU A 321 12.82 -15.71 -7.76
CA GLU A 321 11.82 -16.04 -8.77
C GLU A 321 10.60 -16.74 -8.15
N VAL A 322 9.46 -16.58 -8.81
CA VAL A 322 8.27 -17.41 -8.63
C VAL A 322 8.23 -18.43 -9.74
N LEU A 323 8.02 -19.68 -9.38
CA LEU A 323 7.98 -20.82 -10.28
C LEU A 323 6.60 -21.46 -10.25
N VAL A 324 6.15 -21.92 -11.42
CA VAL A 324 4.97 -22.78 -11.54
C VAL A 324 5.44 -24.17 -11.91
N PHE A 325 5.10 -25.15 -11.08
CA PHE A 325 5.41 -26.55 -11.26
C PHE A 325 4.17 -27.29 -11.78
N ALA A 326 4.39 -28.21 -12.72
CA ALA A 326 3.41 -29.20 -13.13
C ALA A 326 4.07 -30.59 -13.11
N ARG A 327 3.25 -31.63 -13.19
CA ARG A 327 3.72 -33.00 -13.36
C ARG A 327 4.49 -33.13 -14.68
N ASP A 328 5.63 -33.82 -14.62
CA ASP A 328 6.41 -34.18 -15.81
C ASP A 328 6.01 -35.56 -16.31
N GLU A 329 4.95 -35.61 -17.11
CA GLU A 329 4.40 -36.87 -17.65
C GLU A 329 5.31 -37.49 -18.73
N GLU A 330 5.99 -36.65 -19.52
CA GLU A 330 6.97 -37.09 -20.54
C GLU A 330 8.25 -37.65 -19.90
N GLY A 331 8.77 -36.98 -18.85
CA GLY A 331 9.92 -37.47 -18.09
C GLY A 331 9.61 -38.76 -17.31
N ALA A 332 8.37 -38.94 -16.84
CA ALA A 332 7.92 -40.16 -16.19
C ALA A 332 7.85 -41.36 -17.17
N ALA A 333 7.37 -41.15 -18.40
CA ALA A 333 7.30 -42.18 -19.44
C ALA A 333 8.70 -42.67 -19.87
N LEU A 334 9.64 -41.74 -20.12
CA LEU A 334 11.04 -42.06 -20.46
C LEU A 334 11.79 -42.78 -19.32
N SER A 335 11.44 -42.49 -18.07
CA SER A 335 12.02 -43.14 -16.89
C SER A 335 11.48 -44.56 -16.66
N ALA A 336 10.20 -44.78 -16.98
CA ALA A 336 9.57 -46.10 -16.94
C ALA A 336 10.13 -47.00 -18.06
N GLU A 337 10.28 -46.47 -19.27
CA GLU A 337 10.82 -47.19 -20.42
C GLU A 337 12.30 -47.61 -20.21
N LYS A 338 13.13 -46.74 -19.60
CA LYS A 338 14.49 -47.10 -19.18
C LYS A 338 14.54 -48.17 -18.07
N ARG A 339 13.55 -48.22 -17.17
CA ARG A 339 13.45 -49.25 -16.13
C ARG A 339 13.04 -50.60 -16.70
N ASP A 340 12.15 -50.63 -17.67
CA ASP A 340 11.77 -51.87 -18.37
C ASP A 340 12.93 -52.41 -19.22
N ALA A 341 13.61 -51.55 -19.99
CA ALA A 341 14.76 -51.95 -20.79
C ALA A 341 15.95 -52.48 -19.95
N SER A 342 16.11 -52.00 -18.71
CA SER A 342 17.15 -52.50 -17.78
C SER A 342 16.70 -53.72 -16.98
N GLY A 343 15.39 -54.00 -16.91
CA GLY A 343 14.81 -55.22 -16.36
C GLY A 343 14.89 -56.40 -17.32
N GLU A 344 14.73 -56.19 -18.64
CA GLU A 344 14.88 -57.23 -19.66
C GLU A 344 16.33 -57.68 -19.87
N LEU A 345 17.31 -56.79 -19.69
CA LEU A 345 18.76 -57.14 -19.72
C LEU A 345 19.24 -57.98 -18.52
N ARG A 346 18.38 -58.24 -17.53
CA ARG A 346 18.66 -59.07 -16.34
C ARG A 346 17.90 -60.40 -16.31
N ARG A 347 17.23 -60.80 -17.40
CA ARG A 347 16.62 -62.12 -17.54
C ARG A 347 17.44 -63.03 -18.44
#